data_AF-A0A349CSZ2-F1
#
_entry.id   AF-A0A349CSZ2-F1
#
_cell.length_a   1.000
_cell.length_b   1.000
_cell.length_c   1.000
_cell.angle_alpha   90.00
_cell.angle_beta   90.00
_cell.angle_gamma   90.00
#
_symmetry.space_group_name_H-M   'P 1'
#
loop_
_entity.id
_entity.type
_entity.pdbx_description
1 polymer ?
#
loop_
_entity_poly.entity_id
_entity_poly.type
_entity_poly.pdbx_seq_one_letter_code
_entity_poly.pdbx_strand_id
1 'polypeptide(L)'
;LNKLDVPEAKDLADLVRPDLEARGFRVFDISTVARSGLRELTFALGEIIAGHRATRADEGPQERVVIRPRGSEKEFSIRVEGGTYGNLYRIVGAKPERWVQQTDFRNDEAVGFLADRLDKLGVEDELFRAGATPGATVVIGEGDGVVFDWQPSLSSAAELMTAPRGTDPRIDPSNRRTTSQRREQYRERMDAKAEARADLEAERLSSSGWSEESDG
;
A
#
# COMPACT_ATOMS: atom_id res chain seq x y z
N LEU A 1 17.09 51.68 17.39
CA LEU A 1 16.86 52.04 18.79
C LEU A 1 15.39 52.42 18.93
N ASN A 2 14.69 51.91 19.95
CA ASN A 2 13.23 51.98 20.07
C ASN A 2 12.82 52.72 21.35
N LYS A 3 11.56 53.19 21.41
CA LYS A 3 10.90 53.91 22.51
C LYS A 3 11.31 55.37 22.67
N LEU A 4 11.62 56.07 21.58
CA LEU A 4 12.04 57.48 21.60
C LEU A 4 10.96 58.49 22.03
N ASP A 5 9.75 58.02 22.30
CA ASP A 5 8.70 58.77 22.97
C ASP A 5 9.00 58.99 24.47
N VAL A 6 9.92 58.23 25.05
CA VAL A 6 10.38 58.37 26.43
C VAL A 6 11.60 59.31 26.48
N PRO A 7 11.60 60.39 27.28
CA PRO A 7 12.70 61.36 27.32
C PRO A 7 14.07 60.72 27.54
N GLU A 8 14.17 59.79 28.49
CA GLU A 8 15.40 59.09 28.85
C GLU A 8 15.90 58.15 27.75
N ALA A 9 15.01 57.68 26.87
CA ALA A 9 15.36 56.75 25.80
C ALA A 9 16.16 57.44 24.68
N LYS A 10 15.99 58.75 24.49
CA LYS A 10 16.76 59.51 23.50
C LYS A 10 18.22 59.65 23.90
N ASP A 11 18.48 60.05 25.14
CA ASP A 11 19.83 60.18 25.66
C ASP A 11 20.58 58.83 25.65
N LEU A 12 19.88 57.75 26.00
CA LEU A 12 20.44 56.40 25.92
C LEU A 12 20.70 55.98 24.46
N ALA A 13 19.82 56.35 23.54
CA ALA A 13 20.00 56.04 22.12
C ALA A 13 21.23 56.75 21.53
N ASP A 14 21.42 58.02 21.87
CA ASP A 14 22.58 58.81 21.43
C ASP A 14 23.89 58.28 22.04
N LEU A 15 23.85 57.75 23.26
CA LEU A 15 25.01 57.12 23.90
C LEU A 15 25.46 55.83 23.20
N VAL A 16 24.52 54.94 22.83
CA VAL A 16 24.86 53.61 22.27
C VAL A 16 24.97 53.58 20.75
N ARG A 17 24.50 54.63 20.06
CA ARG A 17 24.54 54.72 18.59
C ARG A 17 25.95 54.55 18.02
N PRO A 18 26.99 55.26 18.50
CA PRO A 18 28.34 55.15 17.93
C PRO A 18 28.88 53.72 18.00
N ASP A 19 28.62 53.01 19.09
CA ASP A 19 29.07 51.62 19.28
C ASP A 19 28.41 50.66 18.29
N LEU A 20 27.14 50.87 17.97
CA LEU A 20 26.40 50.05 17.01
C LEU A 20 26.83 50.35 15.56
N GLU A 21 27.08 51.61 15.24
CA GLU A 21 27.58 52.03 13.93
C GLU A 21 29.03 51.56 13.70
N ALA A 22 29.88 51.61 14.74
CA ALA A 22 31.23 51.05 14.70
C ALA A 22 31.25 49.54 14.42
N ARG A 23 30.18 48.82 14.76
CA ARG A 23 29.99 47.40 14.45
C ARG A 23 29.41 47.15 13.05
N GLY A 24 29.18 48.20 12.25
CA GLY A 24 28.70 48.12 10.88
C GLY A 24 27.18 47.99 10.74
N PHE A 25 26.40 48.25 11.80
CA PHE A 25 24.95 48.22 11.70
C PHE A 25 24.39 49.56 11.23
N ARG A 26 23.36 49.51 10.37
CA ARG A 26 22.51 50.67 10.09
C ARG A 26 21.55 50.88 11.26
N VAL A 27 21.72 51.95 12.01
CA VAL A 27 20.94 52.23 13.23
C VAL A 27 19.80 53.20 12.93
N PHE A 28 18.57 52.76 13.16
CA PHE A 28 17.36 53.59 13.00
C PHE A 28 16.72 53.89 14.33
N ASP A 29 16.24 55.12 14.46
CA ASP A 29 15.58 55.64 15.63
C ASP A 29 14.08 55.61 15.43
N ILE A 30 13.38 54.83 16.27
CA ILE A 30 11.95 54.59 16.10
C ILE A 30 11.18 54.82 17.41
N SER A 31 9.93 55.23 17.26
CA SER A 31 8.92 55.11 18.31
C SER A 31 7.67 54.47 17.70
N THR A 32 7.25 53.35 18.28
CA THR A 32 6.01 52.67 17.87
C THR A 32 4.77 53.45 18.31
N VAL A 33 4.85 54.14 19.46
CA VAL A 33 3.77 54.97 19.99
C VAL A 33 3.57 56.22 19.14
N ALA A 34 4.66 56.94 18.85
CA ALA A 34 4.61 58.14 18.01
C ALA A 34 4.56 57.83 16.50
N ARG A 35 4.69 56.54 16.12
CA ARG A 35 4.81 56.06 14.73
C ARG A 35 5.91 56.76 13.92
N SER A 36 6.97 57.21 14.60
CA SER A 36 8.13 57.87 13.98
C SER A 36 9.22 56.85 13.65
N GLY A 37 9.96 57.10 12.56
CA GLY A 37 11.11 56.27 12.14
C GLY A 37 10.76 54.89 11.54
N LEU A 38 9.50 54.46 11.62
CA LEU A 38 9.05 53.16 11.10
C LEU A 38 9.09 53.11 9.56
N ARG A 39 8.88 54.24 8.89
CA ARG A 39 8.87 54.31 7.43
C ARG A 39 10.27 54.10 6.87
N GLU A 40 11.25 54.79 7.43
CA GLU A 40 12.66 54.69 7.11
C GLU A 40 13.19 53.27 7.38
N LEU A 41 12.79 52.68 8.52
CA LEU A 41 13.11 51.28 8.84
C LEU A 41 12.54 50.30 7.80
N THR A 42 11.30 50.52 7.36
CA THR A 42 10.65 49.65 6.37
C THR A 42 11.34 49.74 5.00
N PHE A 43 11.77 50.92 4.58
CA PHE A 43 12.53 51.08 3.35
C PHE A 43 13.90 50.39 3.42
N ALA A 44 14.62 50.53 4.53
CA ALA A 44 15.90 49.86 4.71
C ALA A 44 15.76 48.32 4.68
N LEU A 45 14.69 47.78 5.28
CA LEU A 45 14.37 46.36 5.18
C LEU A 45 14.06 45.96 3.73
N GLY A 46 13.30 46.79 3.01
CA GLY A 46 12.99 46.59 1.60
C GLY A 46 14.24 46.49 0.72
N GLU A 47 15.21 47.38 0.92
CA GLU A 47 16.50 47.36 0.21
C GLU A 47 17.27 46.05 0.44
N ILE A 48 17.34 45.59 1.70
CA ILE A 48 18.03 44.35 2.06
C ILE A 48 17.35 43.15 1.39
N ILE A 49 16.02 43.08 1.43
CA ILE A 49 15.26 42.00 0.79
C ILE A 49 15.42 42.05 -0.72
N ALA A 50 15.39 43.23 -1.34
CA ALA A 50 15.57 43.39 -2.77
C ALA A 50 16.95 42.90 -3.23
N GLY A 51 18.02 43.31 -2.54
CA GLY A 51 19.38 42.82 -2.82
C GLY A 51 19.51 41.31 -2.61
N HIS A 52 18.88 40.77 -1.57
CA HIS A 52 18.87 39.34 -1.33
C HIS A 52 18.09 38.55 -2.39
N ARG A 53 16.97 39.07 -2.89
CA ARG A 53 16.23 38.44 -3.99
C ARG A 53 16.99 38.52 -5.31
N ALA A 54 17.68 39.62 -5.57
CA ALA A 54 18.49 39.76 -6.79
C ALA A 54 19.63 38.73 -6.81
N THR A 55 20.31 38.51 -5.68
CA THR A 55 21.36 37.49 -5.56
C THR A 55 20.84 36.06 -5.65
N ARG A 56 19.62 35.78 -5.13
CA ARG A 56 18.99 34.46 -5.23
C ARG A 56 18.31 34.17 -6.56
N ALA A 57 18.03 35.18 -7.38
CA ALA A 57 17.41 34.98 -8.69
C ALA A 57 18.30 34.16 -9.62
N ASP A 58 19.62 34.23 -9.45
CA ASP A 58 20.60 33.41 -10.20
C ASP A 58 20.63 31.93 -9.75
N GLU A 59 20.07 31.57 -8.59
CA GLU A 59 20.11 30.20 -8.07
C GLU A 59 19.09 29.25 -8.75
N GLY A 60 18.29 29.74 -9.70
CA GLY A 60 17.27 28.97 -10.40
C GLY A 60 16.10 28.51 -9.50
N PRO A 61 14.94 28.17 -10.07
CA PRO A 61 13.82 27.67 -9.27
C PRO A 61 14.17 26.30 -8.66
N GLN A 62 14.13 26.20 -7.33
CA GLN A 62 14.25 24.94 -6.59
C GLN A 62 13.23 23.94 -7.16
N GLU A 63 13.70 22.76 -7.57
CA GLU A 63 12.83 21.70 -8.08
C GLU A 63 11.79 21.32 -7.03
N ARG A 64 10.54 21.71 -7.28
CA ARG A 64 9.43 21.39 -6.40
C ARG A 64 9.06 19.93 -6.63
N VAL A 65 9.40 19.05 -5.69
CA VAL A 65 8.96 17.65 -5.73
C VAL A 65 7.44 17.62 -5.53
N VAL A 66 6.71 17.48 -6.64
CA VAL A 66 5.25 17.32 -6.62
C VAL A 66 4.93 15.83 -6.51
N ILE A 67 4.56 15.38 -5.31
CA ILE A 67 4.00 14.05 -5.11
C ILE A 67 2.54 14.07 -5.58
N ARG A 68 2.25 13.44 -6.73
CA ARG A 68 0.88 13.19 -7.18
C ARG A 68 0.44 11.82 -6.67
N PRO A 69 -0.70 11.70 -5.96
CA PRO A 69 -1.28 10.39 -5.66
C PRO A 69 -1.60 9.71 -6.99
N ARG A 70 -1.00 8.54 -7.23
CA ARG A 70 -1.46 7.63 -8.29
C ARG A 70 -2.74 6.97 -7.79
N GLY A 71 -3.71 6.76 -8.69
CA GLY A 71 -4.95 6.06 -8.36
C GLY A 71 -4.65 4.70 -7.71
N SER A 72 -5.59 4.16 -6.94
CA SER A 72 -5.47 2.87 -6.28
C SER A 72 -5.19 1.78 -7.31
N GLU A 73 -3.93 1.44 -7.53
CA GLU A 73 -3.56 0.17 -8.13
C GLU A 73 -4.18 -0.91 -7.23
N LYS A 74 -4.91 -1.85 -7.82
CA LYS A 74 -5.50 -2.95 -7.04
C LYS A 74 -4.37 -3.64 -6.29
N GLU A 75 -4.48 -3.67 -4.97
CA GLU A 75 -3.41 -4.15 -4.08
C GLU A 75 -3.16 -5.66 -4.19
N PHE A 76 -4.06 -6.36 -4.90
CA PHE A 76 -4.00 -7.78 -5.21
C PHE A 76 -4.82 -8.09 -6.48
N SER A 77 -4.64 -9.29 -7.01
CA SER A 77 -5.43 -9.87 -8.11
C SER A 77 -5.73 -11.35 -7.82
N ILE A 78 -6.83 -11.87 -8.37
CA ILE A 78 -7.20 -13.28 -8.26
C ILE A 78 -7.10 -13.93 -9.63
N ARG A 79 -6.28 -14.97 -9.75
CA ARG A 79 -6.16 -15.82 -10.94
C ARG A 79 -6.87 -17.14 -10.67
N VAL A 80 -7.80 -17.52 -11.54
CA VAL A 80 -8.44 -18.84 -11.48
C VAL A 80 -7.59 -19.82 -12.27
N GLU A 81 -7.06 -20.83 -11.59
CA GLU A 81 -6.23 -21.89 -12.18
C GLU A 81 -6.96 -23.23 -12.06
N GLY A 82 -7.04 -24.01 -13.15
CA GLY A 82 -7.66 -25.35 -13.14
C GLY A 82 -8.87 -25.48 -14.08
N GLY A 83 -9.14 -26.70 -14.55
CA GLY A 83 -10.10 -26.95 -15.63
C GLY A 83 -10.57 -28.39 -15.86
N THR A 84 -10.47 -29.29 -14.87
CA THR A 84 -11.09 -30.64 -14.98
C THR A 84 -11.51 -31.23 -13.62
N TYR A 85 -10.75 -30.98 -12.55
CA TYR A 85 -11.05 -31.53 -11.21
C TYR A 85 -11.53 -30.49 -10.19
N GLY A 86 -11.67 -29.22 -10.57
CA GLY A 86 -12.08 -28.11 -9.69
C GLY A 86 -11.22 -26.87 -9.87
N ASN A 87 -11.75 -25.72 -9.46
CA ASN A 87 -11.10 -24.41 -9.59
C ASN A 87 -10.19 -24.14 -8.39
N LEU A 88 -8.98 -23.65 -8.65
CA LEU A 88 -8.05 -23.10 -7.67
C LEU A 88 -8.05 -21.57 -7.82
N TYR A 89 -8.19 -20.84 -6.71
CA TYR A 89 -8.20 -19.38 -6.71
C TYR A 89 -6.88 -18.87 -6.14
N ARG A 90 -5.99 -18.38 -7.00
CA ARG A 90 -4.70 -17.82 -6.58
C ARG A 90 -4.80 -16.32 -6.39
N ILE A 91 -4.55 -15.87 -5.17
CA ILE A 91 -4.45 -14.46 -4.80
C ILE A 91 -2.98 -14.05 -4.90
N VAL A 92 -2.68 -13.09 -5.77
CA VAL A 92 -1.34 -12.52 -5.97
C VAL A 92 -1.35 -11.05 -5.59
N GLY A 93 -0.43 -10.65 -4.70
CA GLY A 93 -0.34 -9.27 -4.25
C GLY A 93 0.63 -9.10 -3.09
N ALA A 94 1.40 -8.01 -3.11
CA ALA A 94 2.46 -7.77 -2.12
C ALA A 94 1.94 -7.71 -0.68
N LYS A 95 0.74 -7.14 -0.45
CA LYS A 95 0.13 -7.06 0.88
C LYS A 95 -0.38 -8.40 1.40
N PRO A 96 -1.28 -9.13 0.70
CA PRO A 96 -1.79 -10.41 1.20
C PRO A 96 -0.66 -11.44 1.39
N GLU A 97 0.33 -11.47 0.48
CA GLU A 97 1.51 -12.34 0.62
C GLU A 97 2.32 -12.02 1.87
N ARG A 98 2.61 -10.74 2.11
CA ARG A 98 3.36 -10.30 3.29
C ARG A 98 2.61 -10.63 4.58
N TRP A 99 1.30 -10.45 4.63
CA TRP A 99 0.52 -10.78 5.82
C TRP A 99 0.55 -12.27 6.12
N VAL A 100 0.35 -13.11 5.10
CA VAL A 100 0.43 -14.57 5.23
C VAL A 100 1.81 -15.01 5.73
N GLN A 101 2.89 -14.41 5.22
CA GLN A 101 4.26 -14.71 5.69
C GLN A 101 4.52 -14.26 7.13
N GLN A 102 3.84 -13.21 7.59
CA GLN A 102 4.01 -12.65 8.93
C GLN A 102 3.11 -13.31 10.00
N THR A 103 2.14 -14.13 9.60
CA THR A 103 1.19 -14.77 10.51
C THR A 103 1.73 -16.09 11.05
N ASP A 104 1.70 -16.28 12.38
CA ASP A 104 1.91 -17.60 13.00
C ASP A 104 0.63 -18.42 12.93
N PHE A 105 0.57 -19.39 12.02
CA PHE A 105 -0.58 -20.27 11.81
C PHE A 105 -0.84 -21.27 12.95
N ARG A 106 0.00 -21.32 13.98
CA ARG A 106 -0.24 -22.13 15.18
C ARG A 106 -1.09 -21.39 16.22
N ASN A 107 -1.30 -20.09 16.04
CA ASN A 107 -2.13 -19.28 16.92
C ASN A 107 -3.46 -18.96 16.23
N ASP A 108 -4.56 -19.52 16.74
CA ASP A 108 -5.90 -19.32 16.19
C ASP A 108 -6.31 -17.83 16.16
N GLU A 109 -5.86 -17.01 17.12
CA GLU A 109 -6.13 -15.57 17.14
C GLU A 109 -5.43 -14.85 15.97
N ALA A 110 -4.19 -15.22 15.68
CA ALA A 110 -3.43 -14.64 14.57
C ALA A 110 -4.02 -15.02 13.20
N VAL A 111 -4.60 -16.23 13.11
CA VAL A 111 -5.34 -16.68 11.93
C VAL A 111 -6.65 -15.90 11.77
N GLY A 112 -7.41 -15.69 12.85
CA GLY A 112 -8.62 -14.87 12.82
C GLY A 112 -8.32 -13.42 12.38
N PHE A 113 -7.26 -12.84 12.92
CA PHE A 113 -6.83 -11.49 12.55
C PHE A 113 -6.36 -11.37 11.10
N LEU A 114 -5.75 -12.43 10.55
CA LEU A 114 -5.43 -12.49 9.12
C LEU A 114 -6.70 -12.49 8.27
N ALA A 115 -7.72 -13.27 8.65
CA ALA A 115 -9.00 -13.30 7.95
C ALA A 115 -9.65 -11.91 7.90
N ASP A 116 -9.72 -11.21 9.04
CA ASP A 116 -10.25 -9.84 9.12
C ASP A 116 -9.49 -8.84 8.24
N ARG A 117 -8.17 -9.01 8.10
CA ARG A 117 -7.35 -8.16 7.23
C ARG A 117 -7.61 -8.42 5.75
N LEU A 118 -7.78 -9.68 5.37
CA LEU A 118 -8.10 -10.08 4.00
C LEU A 118 -9.51 -9.63 3.60
N ASP A 119 -10.47 -9.71 4.52
CA ASP A 119 -11.83 -9.18 4.33
C ASP A 119 -11.80 -7.66 4.09
N LYS A 120 -11.12 -6.90 4.95
CA LYS A 120 -10.94 -5.44 4.77
C LYS A 120 -10.20 -5.06 3.47
N LEU A 121 -9.37 -5.94 2.95
CA LEU A 121 -8.68 -5.75 1.68
C LEU A 121 -9.64 -5.96 0.49
N GLY A 122 -10.78 -6.62 0.68
CA GLY A 122 -11.76 -6.94 -0.35
C GLY A 122 -11.54 -8.30 -1.02
N VAL A 123 -10.77 -9.19 -0.38
CA VAL A 123 -10.44 -10.50 -0.95
C VAL A 123 -11.67 -11.42 -1.00
N GLU A 124 -12.56 -11.36 0.00
CA GLU A 124 -13.80 -12.17 0.01
C GLU A 124 -14.72 -11.80 -1.15
N ASP A 125 -14.92 -10.50 -1.40
CA ASP A 125 -15.76 -10.00 -2.50
C ASP A 125 -15.22 -10.39 -3.87
N GLU A 126 -13.90 -10.30 -4.07
CA GLU A 126 -13.26 -10.69 -5.33
C GLU A 126 -13.29 -12.21 -5.53
N LEU A 127 -13.13 -13.01 -4.47
CA LEU A 127 -13.29 -14.48 -4.55
C LEU A 127 -14.72 -14.85 -4.94
N PHE A 128 -15.71 -14.18 -4.36
CA PHE A 128 -17.11 -14.36 -4.73
C PHE A 128 -17.36 -13.99 -6.19
N ARG A 129 -16.85 -12.84 -6.63
CA ARG A 129 -16.95 -12.38 -8.03
C ARG A 129 -16.25 -13.34 -9.01
N ALA A 130 -15.17 -13.99 -8.58
CA ALA A 130 -14.48 -15.02 -9.35
C ALA A 130 -15.24 -16.38 -9.35
N GLY A 131 -16.33 -16.50 -8.59
CA GLY A 131 -17.17 -17.69 -8.52
C GLY A 131 -16.69 -18.76 -7.53
N ALA A 132 -15.90 -18.38 -6.52
CA ALA A 132 -15.51 -19.29 -5.46
C ALA A 132 -16.74 -19.79 -4.69
N THR A 133 -16.78 -21.09 -4.44
CA THR A 133 -17.83 -21.73 -3.62
C THR A 133 -17.31 -21.98 -2.20
N PRO A 134 -18.20 -22.15 -1.19
CA PRO A 134 -17.76 -22.55 0.14
C PRO A 134 -16.94 -23.85 0.08
N GLY A 135 -15.74 -23.83 0.68
CA GLY A 135 -14.77 -24.92 0.58
C GLY A 135 -13.86 -24.86 -0.64
N ALA A 136 -13.92 -23.81 -1.46
CA ALA A 136 -12.99 -23.61 -2.56
C ALA A 136 -11.55 -23.51 -2.06
N THR A 137 -10.64 -24.11 -2.82
CA THR A 137 -9.20 -24.05 -2.52
C THR A 137 -8.63 -22.71 -2.97
N VAL A 138 -8.13 -21.94 -2.01
CA VAL A 138 -7.52 -20.62 -2.21
C VAL A 138 -6.03 -20.71 -1.90
N VAL A 139 -5.21 -20.09 -2.74
CA VAL A 139 -3.75 -20.02 -2.56
C VAL A 139 -3.34 -18.56 -2.51
N ILE A 140 -2.64 -18.16 -1.46
CA ILE A 140 -2.09 -16.79 -1.35
C ILE A 140 -0.59 -16.85 -1.64
N GLY A 141 -0.18 -16.18 -2.71
CA GLY A 141 1.21 -16.07 -3.19
C GLY A 141 1.51 -16.81 -4.49
N GLU A 142 2.59 -16.37 -5.14
CA GLU A 142 3.16 -17.04 -6.31
C GLU A 142 4.00 -18.26 -5.90
N GLY A 143 4.02 -19.29 -6.75
CA GLY A 143 4.76 -20.54 -6.47
C GLY A 143 4.23 -21.28 -5.24
N ASP A 144 5.09 -21.45 -4.24
CA ASP A 144 4.84 -22.13 -2.94
C ASP A 144 3.97 -21.28 -1.98
N GLY A 145 2.85 -20.77 -2.48
CA GLY A 145 1.88 -20.02 -1.70
C GLY A 145 1.20 -20.86 -0.61
N VAL A 146 0.63 -20.19 0.39
CA VAL A 146 -0.09 -20.89 1.48
C VAL A 146 -1.52 -21.21 1.03
N VAL A 147 -1.94 -22.45 1.28
CA VAL A 147 -3.22 -23.01 0.82
C VAL A 147 -4.26 -23.05 1.93
N PHE A 148 -5.45 -22.54 1.64
CA PHE A 148 -6.58 -22.45 2.57
C PHE A 148 -7.86 -22.97 1.91
N ASP A 149 -8.75 -23.55 2.71
CA ASP A 149 -10.13 -23.80 2.30
C ASP A 149 -10.93 -22.55 2.69
N TRP A 150 -11.47 -21.87 1.70
CA TRP A 150 -12.21 -20.64 1.94
C TRP A 150 -13.61 -20.94 2.44
N GLN A 151 -14.01 -20.24 3.51
CA GLN A 151 -15.39 -20.21 3.99
C GLN A 151 -15.85 -18.75 4.01
N PRO A 152 -16.95 -18.41 3.33
CA PRO A 152 -17.46 -17.04 3.34
C PRO A 152 -17.83 -16.62 4.76
N SER A 153 -17.47 -15.39 5.12
CA SER A 153 -17.96 -14.77 6.35
C SER A 153 -19.48 -14.57 6.30
N LEU A 154 -20.15 -14.44 7.46
CA LEU A 154 -21.61 -14.27 7.51
C LEU A 154 -22.11 -13.03 6.72
N SER A 155 -21.28 -11.99 6.61
CA SER A 155 -21.53 -10.80 5.77
C SER A 155 -21.55 -11.15 4.29
N SER A 156 -20.55 -11.89 3.79
CA SER A 156 -20.50 -12.33 2.40
C SER A 156 -21.52 -13.44 2.10
N ALA A 157 -21.85 -14.27 3.08
CA ALA A 157 -22.91 -15.28 2.98
C ALA A 157 -24.31 -14.65 2.91
N ALA A 158 -24.52 -13.44 3.47
CA ALA A 158 -25.78 -12.71 3.30
C ALA A 158 -26.00 -12.26 1.84
N GLU A 159 -24.92 -12.00 1.09
CA GLU A 159 -24.99 -11.76 -0.37
C GLU A 159 -25.21 -13.06 -1.17
N LEU A 160 -24.75 -14.20 -0.64
CA LEU A 160 -25.01 -15.55 -1.18
C LEU A 160 -26.48 -16.00 -0.98
N MET A 161 -27.19 -15.48 0.02
CA MET A 161 -28.56 -15.86 0.36
C MET A 161 -29.62 -15.22 -0.56
N THR A 162 -29.48 -15.46 -1.87
CA THR A 162 -30.64 -15.52 -2.79
C THR A 162 -31.03 -17.00 -3.03
N ALA A 163 -30.89 -17.86 -2.01
CA ALA A 163 -31.24 -19.28 -2.07
C ALA A 163 -32.68 -19.55 -1.60
N PRO A 164 -33.38 -20.58 -2.14
CA PRO A 164 -34.78 -20.84 -1.83
C PRO A 164 -34.98 -21.19 -0.36
N ARG A 165 -36.08 -20.73 0.24
CA ARG A 165 -36.42 -20.94 1.66
C ARG A 165 -36.39 -22.44 2.03
N GLY A 166 -35.64 -22.81 3.08
CA GLY A 166 -35.84 -24.11 3.76
C GLY A 166 -34.62 -24.88 4.29
N THR A 167 -33.40 -24.35 4.28
CA THR A 167 -32.21 -25.10 4.75
C THR A 167 -31.51 -24.34 5.89
N ASP A 168 -31.39 -24.95 7.08
CA ASP A 168 -30.75 -24.35 8.27
C ASP A 168 -29.29 -24.84 8.41
N PRO A 169 -28.28 -23.98 8.24
CA PRO A 169 -26.86 -24.34 8.34
C PRO A 169 -26.37 -24.69 9.76
N ARG A 170 -27.19 -24.53 10.80
CA ARG A 170 -26.78 -24.73 12.20
C ARG A 170 -26.56 -26.18 12.62
N ILE A 171 -26.88 -27.15 11.75
CA ILE A 171 -26.96 -28.59 12.11
C ILE A 171 -25.71 -29.40 11.70
N ASP A 172 -24.70 -28.82 11.05
CA ASP A 172 -23.53 -29.60 10.55
C ASP A 172 -22.30 -29.55 11.50
N PRO A 173 -21.90 -30.66 12.15
CA PRO A 173 -20.71 -30.70 12.98
C PRO A 173 -19.42 -30.75 12.13
N SER A 174 -18.72 -29.61 12.07
CA SER A 174 -17.26 -29.44 11.96
C SER A 174 -16.45 -30.66 11.44
N ASN A 175 -16.38 -30.83 10.12
CA ASN A 175 -15.44 -31.74 9.44
C ASN A 175 -14.21 -30.98 8.88
N ARG A 176 -13.66 -30.03 9.65
CA ARG A 176 -12.60 -29.13 9.17
C ARG A 176 -11.24 -29.86 9.11
N ARG A 177 -10.67 -29.96 7.91
CA ARG A 177 -9.36 -30.59 7.66
C ARG A 177 -8.20 -29.73 8.19
N THR A 178 -7.12 -30.39 8.61
CA THR A 178 -5.93 -29.72 9.17
C THR A 178 -5.00 -29.14 8.09
N THR A 179 -4.14 -28.18 8.46
CA THR A 179 -3.17 -27.54 7.54
C THR A 179 -2.23 -28.54 6.87
N SER A 180 -1.81 -29.59 7.58
CA SER A 180 -0.93 -30.63 7.00
C SER A 180 -1.64 -31.41 5.90
N GLN A 181 -2.88 -31.84 6.17
CA GLN A 181 -3.71 -32.59 5.23
C GLN A 181 -4.03 -31.77 3.97
N ARG A 182 -4.27 -30.46 4.10
CA ARG A 182 -4.47 -29.55 2.96
C ARG A 182 -3.24 -29.47 2.05
N ARG A 183 -2.05 -29.34 2.62
CA ARG A 183 -0.79 -29.23 1.86
C ARG A 183 -0.46 -30.53 1.12
N GLU A 184 -0.76 -31.67 1.73
CA GLU A 184 -0.60 -32.99 1.12
C GLU A 184 -1.54 -33.18 -0.07
N GLN A 185 -2.83 -32.92 0.10
CA GLN A 185 -3.81 -33.04 -0.99
C GLN A 185 -3.51 -32.10 -2.17
N TYR A 186 -3.01 -30.89 -1.89
CA TYR A 186 -2.58 -29.98 -2.95
C TYR A 186 -1.41 -30.56 -3.75
N ARG A 187 -0.41 -31.13 -3.07
CA ARG A 187 0.72 -31.80 -3.73
C ARG A 187 0.26 -32.97 -4.57
N GLU A 188 -0.57 -33.86 -4.02
CA GLU A 188 -1.13 -35.00 -4.75
C GLU A 188 -1.86 -34.57 -6.03
N ARG A 189 -2.63 -33.48 -5.96
CA ARG A 189 -3.31 -32.91 -7.14
C ARG A 189 -2.34 -32.36 -8.18
N MET A 190 -1.25 -31.71 -7.74
CA MET A 190 -0.25 -31.15 -8.64
C MET A 190 0.59 -32.24 -9.28
N ASP A 191 0.92 -33.29 -8.53
CA ASP A 191 1.65 -34.47 -9.01
C ASP A 191 0.82 -35.22 -10.05
N ALA A 192 -0.48 -35.47 -9.77
CA ALA A 192 -1.40 -36.08 -10.74
C ALA A 192 -1.54 -35.25 -12.03
N LYS A 193 -1.49 -33.91 -11.91
CA LYS A 193 -1.54 -33.01 -13.07
C LYS A 193 -0.22 -33.02 -13.87
N ALA A 194 0.91 -33.17 -13.19
CA ALA A 194 2.22 -33.30 -13.82
C ALA A 194 2.33 -34.63 -14.58
N GLU A 195 1.85 -35.72 -13.98
CA GLU A 195 1.81 -37.06 -14.58
C GLU A 195 0.93 -37.07 -15.84
N ALA A 196 -0.30 -36.55 -15.75
CA ALA A 196 -1.19 -36.45 -16.93
C ALA A 196 -0.60 -35.60 -18.07
N ARG A 197 0.23 -34.59 -17.75
CA ARG A 197 0.95 -33.80 -18.77
C ARG A 197 2.08 -34.61 -19.40
N ALA A 198 2.81 -35.39 -18.62
CA ALA A 198 3.89 -36.24 -19.10
C ALA A 198 3.36 -37.35 -20.02
N ASP A 199 2.21 -37.95 -19.69
CA ASP A 199 1.56 -38.97 -20.52
C ASP A 199 1.16 -38.41 -21.89
N LEU A 200 0.52 -37.24 -21.93
CA LEU A 200 0.16 -36.56 -23.18
C LEU A 200 1.38 -36.16 -24.01
N GLU A 201 2.49 -35.80 -23.36
CA GLU A 201 3.74 -35.47 -24.05
C GLU A 201 4.43 -36.73 -24.61
N ALA A 202 4.36 -37.86 -23.91
CA ALA A 202 4.80 -39.16 -24.38
C ALA A 202 3.97 -39.65 -25.58
N GLU A 203 2.64 -39.46 -25.56
CA GLU A 203 1.76 -39.72 -26.71
C GLU A 203 2.07 -38.79 -27.89
N ARG A 204 2.39 -37.51 -27.64
CA ARG A 204 2.79 -36.57 -28.69
C ARG A 204 4.12 -36.95 -29.34
N LEU A 205 5.12 -37.33 -28.54
CA LEU A 205 6.43 -37.76 -29.01
C LEU A 205 6.34 -39.07 -29.78
N SER A 206 5.54 -40.03 -29.30
CA SER A 206 5.31 -41.29 -30.01
C SER A 206 4.57 -41.07 -31.31
N SER A 207 3.61 -40.13 -31.39
CA SER A 207 2.90 -39.76 -32.63
C SER A 207 3.76 -38.98 -33.63
N SER A 208 4.65 -38.09 -33.15
CA SER A 208 5.54 -37.28 -34.00
C SER A 208 6.63 -38.10 -34.71
N GLY A 209 6.97 -39.30 -34.19
CA GLY A 209 7.94 -40.21 -34.80
C GLY A 209 7.45 -40.94 -36.06
N TRP A 210 6.13 -40.99 -36.30
CA TRP A 210 5.55 -41.67 -37.48
C TRP A 210 5.37 -40.75 -38.70
N SER A 211 5.77 -39.47 -38.60
CA SER A 211 5.61 -38.50 -39.69
C SER A 211 6.89 -38.26 -40.50
N GLU A 212 8.06 -38.72 -40.03
CA GLU A 212 9.34 -38.57 -40.76
C GLU A 212 9.72 -39.79 -41.62
N GLU A 213 9.00 -40.91 -41.52
CA GLU A 213 9.30 -42.15 -42.27
C GLU A 213 8.41 -42.33 -43.51
N SER A 214 7.68 -41.29 -43.92
CA SER A 214 6.80 -41.29 -45.09
C SER A 214 7.18 -40.20 -46.12
N ASP A 215 8.45 -40.12 -46.49
CA ASP A 215 8.83 -39.54 -47.79
C ASP A 215 10.14 -40.21 -48.26
N GLY A 216 9.99 -41.26 -49.06
CA GLY A 216 11.06 -42.08 -49.65
C GLY A 216 10.53 -42.86 -50.84
#